data_AF-A0AAD9FQ52-F1
#
_entry.id   AF-A0AAD9FQ52-F1
#
_cell.length_a   1.000
_cell.length_b   1.000
_cell.length_c   1.000
_cell.angle_alpha   90.00
_cell.angle_beta   90.00
_cell.angle_gamma   90.00
#
_symmetry.space_group_name_H-M   'P 1'
#
loop_
_entity.id
_entity.type
_entity.pdbx_description
1 polymer ?
#
loop_
_entity_poly.entity_id
_entity_poly.type
_entity_poly.pdbx_seq_one_letter_code
_entity_poly.pdbx_strand_id
1 'polypeptide(L)'
;MSHPLVIHATPPLAPLPASDIDSIYLISVAQLQCPGRWSLTTGGWGDNRGDLPYITHLDRPVAPSHLPHPDADLSPADRAEALAWVAYIDAKVSDLVNHSLYSLPRNHAEKVAPAQAASLSFPRSVYVPQRLRAMYKTRLQAVGLWGLGGISEADLADEDRKRLEQVYVQAPGGTVAPRAWSGWRAGKEYEERRRKRGEEELERVVKETFGVLDRRLGSKPYFFSNRPTSADLRLFAHLSLVLDTDLPNPLLAELLRTHYPNLVSHQDRLKWLLFGPDSWSIVPIAPPRSPSTPLWDLSGWFKSTGQVDKADAKFKRARWMWYTGALAAMVTYVFASGLVQIEFSEEDEEEEE
;
A
#
# COMPACT_ATOMS: atom_id res chain seq x y z
N MET A 1 18.39 -25.23 15.98
CA MET A 1 19.46 -24.36 16.51
C MET A 1 18.84 -22.99 16.72
N SER A 2 18.82 -22.46 17.94
CA SER A 2 18.27 -21.12 18.19
C SER A 2 19.25 -20.07 17.65
N HIS A 3 18.83 -19.27 16.67
CA HIS A 3 19.63 -18.12 16.26
C HIS A 3 19.64 -17.10 17.42
N PRO A 4 20.80 -16.52 17.76
CA PRO A 4 20.90 -15.59 18.88
C PRO A 4 20.12 -14.29 18.62
N LEU A 5 20.02 -13.87 17.35
CA LEU A 5 19.34 -12.66 16.92
C LEU A 5 18.03 -12.99 16.18
N VAL A 6 16.91 -12.38 16.57
CA VAL A 6 15.64 -12.47 15.85
C VAL A 6 15.19 -11.07 15.44
N ILE A 7 14.99 -10.87 14.14
CA ILE A 7 14.46 -9.65 13.55
C ILE A 7 12.95 -9.79 13.43
N HIS A 8 12.21 -8.85 14.01
CA HIS A 8 10.77 -8.74 13.87
C HIS A 8 10.47 -7.68 12.82
N ALA A 9 10.15 -8.13 11.60
CA ALA A 9 9.91 -7.29 10.44
C ALA A 9 8.42 -7.10 10.16
N THR A 10 8.11 -6.16 9.26
CA THR A 10 6.76 -6.03 8.68
C THR A 10 6.35 -7.29 7.91
N PRO A 11 5.04 -7.49 7.65
CA PRO A 11 4.56 -8.61 6.86
C PRO A 11 5.24 -8.71 5.49
N PRO A 12 5.44 -9.91 4.95
CA PRO A 12 6.13 -10.12 3.69
C PRO A 12 5.35 -9.53 2.50
N LEU A 13 6.08 -8.96 1.54
CA LEU A 13 5.55 -8.50 0.25
C LEU A 13 6.18 -9.37 -0.84
N ALA A 14 5.57 -10.54 -1.10
CA ALA A 14 6.18 -11.57 -1.96
C ALA A 14 6.68 -11.01 -3.31
N PRO A 15 7.92 -11.35 -3.73
CA PRO A 15 8.82 -12.34 -3.14
C PRO A 15 9.67 -11.82 -1.97
N LEU A 16 9.53 -10.56 -1.57
CA LEU A 16 10.31 -9.97 -0.49
C LEU A 16 9.87 -10.49 0.88
N PRO A 17 10.82 -10.65 1.81
CA PRO A 17 10.54 -11.12 3.17
C PRO A 17 9.80 -10.08 4.03
N ALA A 18 9.74 -8.81 3.60
CA ALA A 18 9.09 -7.72 4.31
C ALA A 18 8.50 -6.69 3.33
N SER A 19 7.57 -5.87 3.80
CA SER A 19 6.84 -4.86 3.00
C SER A 19 7.35 -3.43 3.19
N ASP A 20 8.33 -3.26 4.08
CA ASP A 20 8.86 -1.94 4.46
C ASP A 20 10.38 -1.83 4.23
N ILE A 21 10.82 -0.59 4.01
CA ILE A 21 12.20 -0.22 3.71
C ILE A 21 13.11 -0.56 4.89
N ASP A 22 12.74 -0.16 6.11
CA ASP A 22 13.58 -0.35 7.29
C ASP A 22 13.76 -1.84 7.59
N SER A 23 12.71 -2.63 7.37
CA SER A 23 12.75 -4.09 7.52
C SER A 23 13.75 -4.74 6.56
N ILE A 24 13.72 -4.38 5.27
CA ILE A 24 14.65 -4.93 4.28
C ILE A 24 16.08 -4.44 4.53
N TYR A 25 16.24 -3.17 4.90
CA TYR A 25 17.55 -2.62 5.29
C TYR A 25 18.15 -3.40 6.45
N LEU A 26 17.38 -3.63 7.51
CA LEU A 26 17.85 -4.36 8.68
C LEU A 26 18.21 -5.83 8.37
N ILE A 27 17.41 -6.49 7.53
CA ILE A 27 17.72 -7.82 7.00
C ILE A 27 19.05 -7.80 6.24
N SER A 28 19.27 -6.81 5.38
CA SER A 28 20.50 -6.68 4.60
C SER A 28 21.74 -6.44 5.48
N VAL A 29 21.60 -5.60 6.53
CA VAL A 29 22.66 -5.35 7.51
C VAL A 29 22.98 -6.62 8.30
N ALA A 30 21.96 -7.33 8.78
CA ALA A 30 22.16 -8.57 9.53
C ALA A 30 22.80 -9.67 8.67
N GLN A 31 22.41 -9.78 7.41
CA GLN A 31 23.00 -10.73 6.48
C GLN A 31 24.46 -10.41 6.17
N LEU A 32 24.80 -9.12 6.01
CA LEU A 32 26.17 -8.69 5.75
C LEU A 32 27.09 -8.89 6.96
N GLN A 33 26.61 -8.55 8.16
CA GLN A 33 27.44 -8.46 9.37
C GLN A 33 27.44 -9.73 10.21
N CYS A 34 26.36 -10.51 10.17
CA CYS A 34 26.13 -11.65 11.03
C CYS A 34 25.59 -12.88 10.27
N PRO A 35 26.19 -13.28 9.13
CA PRO A 35 25.65 -14.37 8.30
C PRO A 35 25.46 -15.66 9.14
N GLY A 36 24.26 -16.25 9.05
CA GLY A 36 23.88 -17.48 9.77
C GLY A 36 23.58 -17.31 11.27
N ARG A 37 23.73 -16.10 11.85
CA ARG A 37 23.48 -15.84 13.28
C ARG A 37 22.19 -15.07 13.57
N TRP A 38 21.29 -14.97 12.59
CA TRP A 38 20.03 -14.27 12.72
C TRP A 38 18.87 -15.09 12.14
N SER A 39 17.66 -14.79 12.56
CA SER A 39 16.43 -15.28 11.94
C SER A 39 15.37 -14.19 11.86
N LEU A 40 14.41 -14.36 10.94
CA LEU A 40 13.34 -13.43 10.65
C LEU A 40 12.01 -13.92 11.23
N THR A 41 11.23 -13.01 11.79
CA THR A 41 9.84 -13.23 12.20
C THR A 41 9.01 -12.03 11.77
N THR A 42 7.74 -12.26 11.44
CA THR A 42 6.79 -11.17 11.22
C THR A 42 6.32 -10.64 12.58
N GLY A 43 6.65 -9.39 12.88
CA GLY A 43 6.17 -8.68 14.06
C GLY A 43 4.71 -8.26 13.90
N GLY A 44 3.98 -8.16 15.00
CA GLY A 44 2.65 -7.57 15.02
C GLY A 44 2.73 -6.05 14.91
N TRP A 45 1.80 -5.43 14.17
CA TRP A 45 1.73 -3.97 14.01
C TRP A 45 1.56 -3.17 15.31
N GLY A 46 1.21 -3.82 16.42
CA GLY A 46 1.12 -3.20 17.75
C GLY A 46 2.34 -3.48 18.65
N ASP A 47 3.27 -4.32 18.19
CA ASP A 47 4.46 -4.68 18.95
C ASP A 47 5.44 -3.51 18.95
N ASN A 48 6.31 -3.44 19.95
CA ASN A 48 7.30 -2.36 20.12
C ASN A 48 6.71 -0.94 19.95
N ARG A 49 5.52 -0.69 20.52
CA ARG A 49 4.78 0.59 20.42
C ARG A 49 4.38 0.98 18.98
N GLY A 50 4.29 -0.01 18.09
CA GLY A 50 4.00 0.19 16.66
C GLY A 50 5.22 0.55 15.82
N ASP A 51 6.43 0.44 16.39
CA ASP A 51 7.68 0.72 15.71
C ASP A 51 8.29 -0.62 15.21
N LEU A 52 8.01 -0.93 13.95
CA LEU A 52 8.58 -2.05 13.21
C LEU A 52 9.54 -1.50 12.14
N PRO A 53 10.68 -2.15 11.88
CA PRO A 53 11.16 -3.39 12.49
C PRO A 53 11.85 -3.18 13.86
N TYR A 54 11.95 -4.25 14.65
CA TYR A 54 12.80 -4.27 15.84
C TYR A 54 13.56 -5.58 15.98
N ILE A 55 14.60 -5.57 16.82
CA ILE A 55 15.49 -6.71 17.02
C ILE A 55 15.32 -7.24 18.44
N THR A 56 15.34 -8.55 18.58
CA THR A 56 15.46 -9.21 19.88
C THR A 56 16.67 -10.14 19.91
N HIS A 57 17.38 -10.15 21.03
CA HIS A 57 18.44 -11.11 21.32
C HIS A 57 18.08 -11.82 22.61
N LEU A 58 17.94 -13.15 22.57
CA LEU A 58 17.48 -13.96 23.71
C LEU A 58 16.20 -13.37 24.36
N ASP A 59 15.20 -13.06 23.53
CA ASP A 59 13.90 -12.48 23.94
C ASP A 59 13.93 -11.09 24.57
N ARG A 60 15.08 -10.40 24.52
CA ARG A 60 15.19 -9.02 24.98
C ARG A 60 15.31 -8.08 23.79
N PRO A 61 14.58 -6.95 23.77
CA PRO A 61 14.73 -5.96 22.72
C PRO A 61 16.14 -5.39 22.73
N VAL A 62 16.74 -5.26 21.55
CA VAL A 62 18.08 -4.71 21.35
C VAL A 62 17.98 -3.58 20.35
N ALA A 63 18.63 -2.45 20.65
CA ALA A 63 18.68 -1.33 19.71
C ALA A 63 19.52 -1.69 18.47
N PRO A 64 19.15 -1.23 17.26
CA PRO A 64 19.91 -1.48 16.03
C PRO A 64 21.38 -1.06 16.11
N SER A 65 21.72 -0.08 16.94
CA SER A 65 23.09 0.39 17.19
C SER A 65 24.02 -0.66 17.81
N HIS A 66 23.48 -1.74 18.38
CA HIS A 66 24.29 -2.84 18.91
C HIS A 66 24.75 -3.81 17.83
N LEU A 67 24.19 -3.74 16.61
CA LEU A 67 24.71 -4.48 15.48
C LEU A 67 26.02 -3.83 14.99
N PRO A 68 27.00 -4.63 14.54
CA PRO A 68 28.19 -4.10 13.89
C PRO A 68 27.79 -3.16 12.75
N HIS A 69 28.32 -1.93 12.77
CA HIS A 69 27.95 -0.93 11.77
C HIS A 69 28.65 -1.25 10.43
N PRO A 70 27.93 -1.22 9.29
CA PRO A 70 28.54 -1.46 7.97
C PRO A 70 29.71 -0.54 7.65
N ASP A 71 29.67 0.68 8.20
CA ASP A 71 30.67 1.73 7.96
C ASP A 71 31.81 1.74 8.99
N ALA A 72 32.00 0.67 9.77
CA ALA A 72 33.03 0.62 10.81
C ALA A 72 34.46 0.82 10.26
N ASP A 73 34.71 0.37 9.03
CA ASP A 73 36.02 0.43 8.37
C ASP A 73 36.25 1.74 7.60
N LEU A 74 35.25 2.63 7.51
CA LEU A 74 35.37 3.89 6.77
C LEU A 74 36.16 4.96 7.53
N SER A 75 36.82 5.85 6.78
CA SER A 75 37.42 7.05 7.38
C SER A 75 36.32 7.93 8.02
N PRO A 76 36.63 8.75 9.05
CA PRO A 76 35.62 9.61 9.67
C PRO A 76 34.91 10.56 8.69
N ALA A 77 35.63 11.02 7.66
CA ALA A 77 35.07 11.86 6.60
C ALA A 77 34.10 11.06 5.71
N ASP A 78 34.51 9.88 5.25
CA ASP A 78 33.67 9.01 4.42
C ASP A 78 32.42 8.54 5.18
N ARG A 79 32.55 8.28 6.48
CA ARG A 79 31.41 7.91 7.33
C ARG A 79 30.39 9.04 7.47
N ALA A 80 30.85 10.29 7.57
CA ALA A 80 29.97 11.45 7.57
C ALA A 80 29.27 11.62 6.22
N GLU A 81 29.99 11.41 5.11
CA GLU A 81 29.41 11.44 3.77
C GLU A 81 28.40 10.30 3.56
N ALA A 82 28.69 9.09 4.03
CA ALA A 82 27.79 7.94 3.95
C ALA A 82 26.46 8.22 4.67
N LEU A 83 26.52 8.82 5.86
CA LEU A 83 25.34 9.26 6.60
C LEU A 83 24.54 10.32 5.82
N ALA A 84 25.22 11.26 5.15
CA ALA A 84 24.55 12.25 4.30
C ALA A 84 23.82 11.59 3.11
N TRP A 85 24.41 10.56 2.49
CA TRP A 85 23.76 9.80 1.44
C TRP A 85 22.57 8.98 1.93
N VAL A 86 22.67 8.34 3.11
CA VAL A 86 21.54 7.66 3.75
C VAL A 86 20.39 8.65 3.96
N ALA A 87 20.67 9.84 4.50
CA ALA A 87 19.67 10.87 4.70
C ALA A 87 19.05 11.36 3.37
N TYR A 88 19.85 11.50 2.31
CA TYR A 88 19.34 11.84 0.98
C TYR A 88 18.40 10.76 0.43
N ILE A 89 18.79 9.49 0.57
CA ILE A 89 17.97 8.34 0.12
C ILE A 89 16.65 8.33 0.89
N ASP A 90 16.68 8.46 2.22
CA ASP A 90 15.47 8.49 3.07
C ASP A 90 14.57 9.69 2.79
N ALA A 91 15.16 10.81 2.39
CA ALA A 91 14.39 12.01 2.06
C ALA A 91 13.75 11.93 0.67
N LYS A 92 14.46 11.43 -0.35
CA LYS A 92 14.03 11.55 -1.76
C LYS A 92 13.62 10.23 -2.40
N VAL A 93 14.41 9.17 -2.22
CA VAL A 93 14.13 7.86 -2.81
C VAL A 93 12.94 7.22 -2.11
N SER A 94 12.84 7.37 -0.79
CA SER A 94 11.70 6.89 -0.01
C SER A 94 10.36 7.44 -0.54
N ASP A 95 10.31 8.72 -0.91
CA ASP A 95 9.09 9.33 -1.44
C ASP A 95 8.67 8.72 -2.79
N LEU A 96 9.63 8.42 -3.68
CA LEU A 96 9.35 7.78 -4.97
C LEU A 96 8.92 6.31 -4.82
N VAL A 97 9.55 5.56 -3.91
CA VAL A 97 9.15 4.18 -3.60
C VAL A 97 7.76 4.16 -2.98
N ASN A 98 7.50 5.01 -1.99
CA ASN A 98 6.19 5.12 -1.34
C ASN A 98 5.11 5.62 -2.30
N HIS A 99 5.45 6.48 -3.27
CA HIS A 99 4.57 6.82 -4.37
C HIS A 99 4.12 5.56 -5.15
N SER A 100 5.08 4.73 -5.57
CA SER A 100 4.78 3.49 -6.28
C SER A 100 3.89 2.54 -5.47
N LEU A 101 4.15 2.42 -4.15
CA LEU A 101 3.47 1.45 -3.28
C LEU A 101 2.07 1.92 -2.80
N TYR A 102 1.92 3.18 -2.40
CA TYR A 102 0.72 3.67 -1.69
C TYR A 102 -0.15 4.64 -2.48
N SER A 103 0.46 5.43 -3.36
CA SER A 103 -0.25 6.45 -4.14
C SER A 103 -0.97 5.83 -5.33
N LEU A 104 -0.29 4.94 -6.07
CA LEU A 104 -0.87 4.23 -7.21
C LEU A 104 -1.95 3.23 -6.72
N PRO A 105 -3.24 3.40 -7.09
CA PRO A 105 -4.31 2.61 -6.48
C PRO A 105 -4.21 1.11 -6.73
N ARG A 106 -3.83 0.69 -7.94
CA ARG A 106 -3.69 -0.72 -8.29
C ARG A 106 -2.61 -1.41 -7.47
N ASN A 107 -1.45 -0.78 -7.34
CA ASN A 107 -0.35 -1.33 -6.53
C ASN A 107 -0.77 -1.50 -5.07
N HIS A 108 -1.40 -0.48 -4.50
CA HIS A 108 -1.85 -0.54 -3.12
C HIS A 108 -2.96 -1.58 -2.91
N ALA A 109 -4.03 -1.53 -3.70
CA ALA A 109 -5.20 -2.36 -3.52
C ALA A 109 -4.94 -3.85 -3.81
N GLU A 110 -4.13 -4.15 -4.82
CA GLU A 110 -3.93 -5.53 -5.28
C GLU A 110 -2.73 -6.23 -4.63
N LYS A 111 -1.68 -5.49 -4.19
CA LYS A 111 -0.46 -6.09 -3.61
C LYS A 111 -0.20 -5.65 -2.17
N VAL A 112 -0.10 -4.35 -1.92
CA VAL A 112 0.40 -3.83 -0.62
C VAL A 112 -0.60 -4.04 0.52
N ALA A 113 -1.86 -3.63 0.36
CA ALA A 113 -2.87 -3.77 1.40
C ALA A 113 -3.17 -5.24 1.77
N PRO A 114 -3.32 -6.17 0.81
CA PRO A 114 -3.45 -7.59 1.13
C PRO A 114 -2.25 -8.14 1.90
N ALA A 115 -1.02 -7.79 1.50
CA ALA A 115 0.20 -8.21 2.18
C ALA A 115 0.24 -7.72 3.64
N GLN A 116 -0.09 -6.44 3.87
CA GLN A 116 -0.14 -5.85 5.22
C GLN A 116 -1.23 -6.47 6.10
N ALA A 117 -2.35 -6.87 5.50
CA ALA A 117 -3.48 -7.48 6.17
C ALA A 117 -3.31 -8.98 6.43
N ALA A 118 -2.34 -9.65 5.78
CA ALA A 118 -2.22 -11.12 5.78
C ALA A 118 -2.08 -11.73 7.19
N SER A 119 -1.38 -11.06 8.11
CA SER A 119 -1.17 -11.53 9.49
C SER A 119 -2.23 -11.00 10.48
N LEU A 120 -3.21 -10.23 10.01
CA LEU A 120 -4.16 -9.52 10.85
C LEU A 120 -5.56 -10.16 10.84
N SER A 121 -6.18 -10.23 12.01
CA SER A 121 -7.61 -10.56 12.14
C SER A 121 -8.49 -9.31 12.00
N PHE A 122 -9.75 -9.53 11.64
CA PHE A 122 -10.78 -8.49 11.68
C PHE A 122 -10.93 -7.95 13.12
N PRO A 123 -11.03 -6.61 13.33
CA PRO A 123 -11.18 -5.54 12.32
C PRO A 123 -9.86 -4.92 11.84
N ARG A 124 -8.70 -5.37 12.35
CA ARG A 124 -7.39 -4.76 12.07
C ARG A 124 -6.98 -4.89 10.61
N SER A 125 -7.31 -6.00 9.98
CA SER A 125 -7.07 -6.23 8.55
C SER A 125 -7.68 -5.16 7.63
N VAL A 126 -8.75 -4.49 8.07
CA VAL A 126 -9.43 -3.44 7.30
C VAL A 126 -8.81 -2.06 7.55
N TYR A 127 -8.62 -1.68 8.82
CA TYR A 127 -8.21 -0.30 9.13
C TYR A 127 -6.68 -0.09 9.11
N VAL A 128 -5.85 -1.11 9.34
CA VAL A 128 -4.37 -0.94 9.40
C VAL A 128 -3.80 -0.49 8.05
N PRO A 129 -4.08 -1.17 6.92
CA PRO A 129 -3.58 -0.71 5.62
C PRO A 129 -4.06 0.71 5.27
N GLN A 130 -5.32 1.04 5.60
CA GLN A 130 -5.88 2.37 5.37
C GLN A 130 -5.16 3.45 6.19
N ARG A 131 -4.82 3.17 7.45
CA ARG A 131 -4.05 4.08 8.30
C ARG A 131 -2.64 4.30 7.75
N LEU A 132 -1.95 3.22 7.34
CA LEU A 132 -0.62 3.31 6.73
C LEU A 132 -0.66 4.16 5.44
N ARG A 133 -1.63 3.88 4.56
CA ARG A 133 -1.83 4.66 3.34
C ARG A 133 -2.11 6.14 3.64
N ALA A 134 -2.91 6.44 4.66
CA ALA A 134 -3.18 7.81 5.08
C ALA A 134 -1.93 8.53 5.61
N MET A 135 -1.06 7.84 6.36
CA MET A 135 0.21 8.39 6.82
C MET A 135 1.10 8.80 5.64
N TYR A 136 1.33 7.89 4.69
CA TYR A 136 2.13 8.20 3.50
C TYR A 136 1.50 9.25 2.60
N LYS A 137 0.16 9.27 2.50
CA LYS A 137 -0.58 10.28 1.72
C LYS A 137 -0.24 11.70 2.15
N THR A 138 -0.20 11.99 3.45
CA THR A 138 0.10 13.36 3.93
C THR A 138 1.46 13.85 3.46
N ARG A 139 2.49 13.01 3.56
CA ARG A 139 3.85 13.33 3.10
C ARG A 139 3.93 13.46 1.58
N LEU A 140 3.36 12.50 0.85
CA LEU A 140 3.40 12.51 -0.62
C LEU A 140 2.61 13.66 -1.25
N GLN A 141 1.51 14.09 -0.61
CA GLN A 141 0.76 15.28 -1.03
C GLN A 141 1.60 16.55 -0.85
N ALA A 142 2.35 16.67 0.27
CA ALA A 142 3.22 17.81 0.50
C ALA A 142 4.37 17.91 -0.54
N VAL A 143 4.88 16.76 -1.00
CA VAL A 143 5.92 16.68 -2.04
C VAL A 143 5.33 16.79 -3.45
N GLY A 144 4.01 16.67 -3.60
CA GLY A 144 3.33 16.71 -4.91
C GLY A 144 3.40 15.41 -5.71
N LEU A 145 3.76 14.29 -5.08
CA LEU A 145 3.83 12.99 -5.73
C LEU A 145 2.53 12.18 -5.65
N TRP A 146 1.58 12.56 -4.79
CA TRP A 146 0.32 11.81 -4.67
C TRP A 146 -0.54 11.86 -5.95
N GLY A 147 -0.88 10.70 -6.51
CA GLY A 147 -1.67 10.53 -7.73
C GLY A 147 -0.90 10.74 -9.04
N LEU A 148 0.43 10.88 -8.99
CA LEU A 148 1.23 11.21 -10.17
C LEU A 148 1.46 9.97 -11.06
N GLY A 149 1.11 10.03 -12.35
CA GLY A 149 1.29 8.88 -13.27
C GLY A 149 0.38 7.68 -12.99
N GLY A 150 -0.55 7.79 -12.04
CA GLY A 150 -1.60 6.81 -11.79
C GLY A 150 -2.76 7.46 -11.08
N ILE A 151 -3.91 7.42 -11.75
CA ILE A 151 -5.14 8.12 -11.42
C ILE A 151 -5.44 8.05 -9.91
N SER A 152 -5.59 9.18 -9.23
CA SER A 152 -6.00 9.21 -7.82
C SER A 152 -7.49 8.85 -7.69
N GLU A 153 -7.89 8.07 -6.68
CA GLU A 153 -9.33 7.82 -6.38
C GLU A 153 -10.11 9.13 -6.15
N ALA A 154 -9.44 10.15 -5.61
CA ALA A 154 -10.04 11.48 -5.45
C ALA A 154 -10.23 12.19 -6.80
N ASP A 155 -9.30 12.01 -7.74
CA ASP A 155 -9.42 12.54 -9.10
C ASP A 155 -10.56 11.85 -9.85
N LEU A 156 -10.76 10.54 -9.68
CA LEU A 156 -11.90 9.81 -10.27
C LEU A 156 -13.24 10.32 -9.73
N ALA A 157 -13.37 10.50 -8.41
CA ALA A 157 -14.61 10.98 -7.81
C ALA A 157 -14.89 12.45 -8.18
N ASP A 158 -13.86 13.29 -8.24
CA ASP A 158 -13.98 14.67 -8.71
C ASP A 158 -14.28 14.74 -10.21
N GLU A 159 -13.79 13.77 -11.00
CA GLU A 159 -14.11 13.63 -12.42
C GLU A 159 -15.53 13.13 -12.65
N ASP A 160 -16.01 12.17 -11.88
CA ASP A 160 -17.41 11.73 -11.92
C ASP A 160 -18.34 12.88 -11.53
N ARG A 161 -17.98 13.67 -10.50
CA ARG A 161 -18.71 14.88 -10.13
C ARG A 161 -18.68 15.92 -11.24
N LYS A 162 -17.50 16.22 -11.82
CA LYS A 162 -17.36 17.17 -12.94
C LYS A 162 -18.06 16.68 -14.20
N ARG A 163 -18.11 15.38 -14.48
CA ARG A 163 -18.88 14.81 -15.59
C ARG A 163 -20.35 15.10 -15.39
N LEU A 164 -20.88 14.82 -14.20
CA LEU A 164 -22.27 15.11 -13.86
C LEU A 164 -22.59 16.61 -13.97
N GLU A 165 -21.67 17.49 -13.55
CA GLU A 165 -21.80 18.94 -13.69
C GLU A 165 -21.71 19.40 -15.16
N GLN A 166 -20.78 18.85 -15.95
CA GLN A 166 -20.55 19.19 -17.36
C GLN A 166 -21.62 18.67 -18.33
N VAL A 167 -22.49 17.75 -17.89
CA VAL A 167 -23.68 17.35 -18.65
C VAL A 167 -24.58 18.55 -18.92
N TYR A 168 -24.52 19.61 -18.11
CA TYR A 168 -25.41 20.75 -18.20
C TYR A 168 -24.63 22.08 -18.35
N VAL A 169 -24.95 22.88 -19.37
CA VAL A 169 -24.38 24.23 -19.57
C VAL A 169 -25.47 25.27 -19.37
N GLN A 170 -25.20 26.28 -18.54
CA GLN A 170 -26.06 27.47 -18.42
C GLN A 170 -25.76 28.45 -19.55
N ALA A 171 -26.79 28.79 -20.33
CA ALA A 171 -26.71 29.83 -21.36
C ALA A 171 -26.80 31.24 -20.73
N PRO A 172 -26.34 32.29 -21.44
CA PRO A 172 -26.53 33.68 -21.02
C PRO A 172 -28.02 34.02 -21.03
N GLY A 173 -28.68 33.84 -19.90
CA GLY A 173 -30.15 33.82 -19.79
C GLY A 173 -30.68 32.85 -18.72
N GLY A 174 -29.82 32.04 -18.10
CA GLY A 174 -30.16 31.16 -16.97
C GLY A 174 -30.81 29.83 -17.39
N THR A 175 -31.03 29.60 -18.68
CA THR A 175 -31.51 28.32 -19.19
C THR A 175 -30.39 27.27 -19.14
N VAL A 176 -30.71 26.11 -18.58
CA VAL A 176 -29.80 24.97 -18.48
C VAL A 176 -30.09 24.04 -19.66
N ALA A 177 -29.12 23.87 -20.55
CA ALA A 177 -29.24 22.93 -21.68
C ALA A 177 -28.21 21.81 -21.54
N PRO A 178 -28.54 20.55 -21.93
CA PRO A 178 -27.54 19.50 -21.94
C PRO A 178 -26.43 19.86 -22.93
N ARG A 179 -25.17 19.74 -22.51
CA ARG A 179 -24.02 20.03 -23.38
C ARG A 179 -24.06 19.08 -24.58
N ALA A 180 -23.81 19.60 -25.78
CA ALA A 180 -23.67 18.76 -26.96
C ALA A 180 -22.68 17.63 -26.67
N TRP A 181 -23.15 16.39 -26.82
CA TRP A 181 -22.43 15.16 -26.48
C TRP A 181 -21.01 15.21 -27.05
N SER A 182 -20.01 15.47 -26.21
CA SER A 182 -18.62 15.17 -26.57
C SER A 182 -18.53 13.64 -26.52
N GLY A 183 -18.32 13.00 -27.66
CA GLY A 183 -18.35 11.54 -27.88
C GLY A 183 -17.87 10.68 -26.70
N TRP A 184 -18.33 9.42 -26.61
CA TRP A 184 -17.91 8.46 -25.57
C TRP A 184 -16.37 8.37 -25.35
N ARG A 185 -15.56 8.84 -26.31
CA ARG A 185 -14.09 8.88 -26.26
C ARG A 185 -13.48 10.14 -25.60
N ALA A 186 -14.22 11.24 -25.46
CA ALA A 186 -13.67 12.52 -25.00
C ALA A 186 -13.14 12.47 -23.55
N GLY A 187 -13.78 11.69 -22.67
CA GLY A 187 -13.30 11.44 -21.31
C GLY A 187 -12.01 10.62 -21.29
N LYS A 188 -11.96 9.57 -22.12
CA LYS A 188 -10.79 8.69 -22.25
C LYS A 188 -9.55 9.45 -22.75
N GLU A 189 -9.71 10.31 -23.76
CA GLU A 189 -8.62 11.13 -24.29
C GLU A 189 -8.09 12.16 -23.27
N TYR A 190 -8.96 12.70 -22.42
CA TYR A 190 -8.54 13.59 -21.34
C TYR A 190 -7.73 12.84 -20.26
N GLU A 191 -8.22 11.68 -19.83
CA GLU A 191 -7.54 10.80 -18.88
C GLU A 191 -6.16 10.36 -19.40
N GLU A 192 -6.07 9.94 -20.67
CA GLU A 192 -4.82 9.53 -21.29
C GLU A 192 -3.79 10.68 -21.34
N ARG A 193 -4.22 11.90 -21.68
CA ARG A 193 -3.34 13.08 -21.66
C ARG A 193 -2.85 13.42 -20.27
N ARG A 194 -3.73 13.39 -19.26
CA ARG A 194 -3.37 13.64 -17.86
C ARG A 194 -2.40 12.58 -17.35
N ARG A 195 -2.68 11.31 -17.64
CA ARG A 195 -1.78 10.19 -17.32
C ARG A 195 -0.41 10.45 -17.91
N LYS A 196 -0.32 10.65 -19.23
CA LYS A 196 0.94 10.90 -19.92
C LYS A 196 1.71 12.08 -19.32
N ARG A 197 1.04 13.21 -19.04
CA ARG A 197 1.67 14.36 -18.38
C ARG A 197 2.19 14.03 -16.98
N GLY A 198 1.44 13.25 -16.20
CA GLY A 198 1.87 12.78 -14.89
C GLY A 198 3.07 11.83 -14.97
N GLU A 199 3.12 10.97 -15.98
CA GLU A 199 4.27 10.08 -16.23
C GLU A 199 5.52 10.87 -16.62
N GLU A 200 5.39 11.88 -17.49
CA GLU A 200 6.48 12.80 -17.86
C GLU A 200 7.02 13.58 -16.66
N GLU A 201 6.11 14.07 -15.78
CA GLU A 201 6.50 14.76 -14.56
C GLU A 201 7.18 13.82 -13.56
N LEU A 202 6.68 12.59 -13.41
CA LEU A 202 7.31 11.56 -12.58
C LEU A 202 8.70 11.19 -13.12
N GLU A 203 8.84 11.04 -14.43
CA GLU A 203 10.13 10.80 -15.08
C GLU A 203 11.13 11.93 -14.79
N ARG A 204 10.69 13.19 -14.82
CA ARG A 204 11.53 14.33 -14.43
C ARG A 204 12.03 14.19 -12.99
N VAL A 205 11.14 13.91 -12.04
CA VAL A 205 11.52 13.78 -10.61
C VAL A 205 12.43 12.57 -10.37
N VAL A 206 12.17 11.45 -11.06
CA VAL A 206 13.05 10.27 -11.05
C VAL A 206 14.44 10.66 -11.57
N LYS A 207 14.50 11.43 -12.66
CA LYS A 207 15.76 11.88 -13.25
C LYS A 207 16.58 12.77 -12.32
N GLU A 208 15.92 13.71 -11.65
CA GLU A 208 16.53 14.59 -10.65
C GLU A 208 17.04 13.81 -9.43
N THR A 209 16.25 12.84 -8.96
CA THR A 209 16.55 12.10 -7.73
C THR A 209 17.66 11.06 -7.93
N PHE A 210 17.49 10.17 -8.91
CA PHE A 210 18.40 9.06 -9.17
C PHE A 210 19.63 9.48 -9.98
N GLY A 211 19.56 10.57 -10.77
CA GLY A 211 20.71 11.10 -11.50
C GLY A 211 21.85 11.59 -10.59
N VAL A 212 21.56 11.98 -9.35
CA VAL A 212 22.59 12.30 -8.35
C VAL A 212 23.26 11.02 -7.83
N LEU A 213 22.49 9.98 -7.55
CA LEU A 213 22.99 8.69 -7.06
C LEU A 213 23.82 7.97 -8.12
N ASP A 214 23.34 7.95 -9.37
CA ASP A 214 24.04 7.34 -10.50
C ASP A 214 25.38 8.02 -10.77
N ARG A 215 25.43 9.37 -10.72
CA ARG A 215 26.69 10.12 -10.80
C ARG A 215 27.63 9.82 -9.64
N ARG A 216 27.11 9.65 -8.42
CA ARG A 216 27.94 9.33 -7.26
C ARG A 216 28.51 7.91 -7.33
N LEU A 217 27.73 6.96 -7.84
CA LEU A 217 28.16 5.58 -8.06
C LEU A 217 29.19 5.51 -9.20
N GLY A 218 28.92 6.18 -10.32
CA GLY A 218 29.78 6.16 -11.50
C GLY A 218 30.04 4.73 -11.98
N SER A 219 31.31 4.41 -12.24
CA SER A 219 31.76 3.07 -12.62
C SER A 219 32.13 2.18 -11.43
N LYS A 220 31.92 2.63 -10.18
CA LYS A 220 32.31 1.89 -8.99
C LYS A 220 31.31 0.78 -8.68
N PRO A 221 31.75 -0.32 -8.03
CA PRO A 221 30.83 -1.36 -7.59
C PRO A 221 29.86 -0.86 -6.51
N TYR A 222 30.33 0.01 -5.61
CA TYR A 222 29.62 0.60 -4.46
C TYR A 222 30.03 2.07 -4.27
N PHE A 223 29.32 2.83 -3.42
CA PHE A 223 29.53 4.28 -3.29
C PHE A 223 30.93 4.69 -2.82
N PHE A 224 31.51 4.01 -1.84
CA PHE A 224 32.75 4.44 -1.19
C PHE A 224 33.93 3.52 -1.49
N SER A 225 33.74 2.21 -1.27
CA SER A 225 34.82 1.22 -1.29
C SER A 225 34.45 0.01 -2.16
N ASN A 226 35.30 -1.02 -2.17
CA ASN A 226 34.97 -2.31 -2.77
C ASN A 226 34.06 -3.18 -1.88
N ARG A 227 33.64 -2.67 -0.72
CA ARG A 227 32.67 -3.31 0.18
C ARG A 227 31.41 -2.44 0.31
N PRO A 228 30.24 -3.06 0.45
CA PRO A 228 29.00 -2.32 0.58
C PRO A 228 28.93 -1.60 1.93
N THR A 229 28.48 -0.35 1.88
CA THR A 229 28.31 0.53 3.04
C THR A 229 26.84 0.66 3.44
N SER A 230 26.55 1.36 4.54
CA SER A 230 25.18 1.64 4.99
C SER A 230 24.35 2.32 3.89
N ALA A 231 24.94 3.26 3.15
CA ALA A 231 24.31 3.94 2.02
C ALA A 231 23.94 2.98 0.88
N ASP A 232 24.83 2.03 0.54
CA ASP A 232 24.58 1.02 -0.49
C ASP A 232 23.42 0.09 -0.07
N LEU A 233 23.44 -0.39 1.17
CA LEU A 233 22.39 -1.24 1.73
C LEU A 233 21.05 -0.51 1.82
N ARG A 234 21.07 0.78 2.15
CA ARG A 234 19.86 1.61 2.22
C ARG A 234 19.24 1.81 0.85
N LEU A 235 20.06 2.10 -0.16
CA LEU A 235 19.59 2.20 -1.54
C LEU A 235 19.06 0.85 -2.04
N PHE A 236 19.77 -0.23 -1.75
CA PHE A 236 19.34 -1.59 -2.07
C PHE A 236 17.95 -1.92 -1.52
N ALA A 237 17.68 -1.61 -0.25
CA ALA A 237 16.38 -1.86 0.37
C ALA A 237 15.24 -1.13 -0.38
N HIS A 238 15.46 0.11 -0.78
CA HIS A 238 14.50 0.90 -1.56
C HIS A 238 14.29 0.33 -2.96
N LEU A 239 15.38 0.01 -3.67
CA LEU A 239 15.32 -0.50 -5.03
C LEU A 239 14.65 -1.87 -5.08
N SER A 240 14.91 -2.74 -4.10
CA SER A 240 14.30 -4.07 -4.04
C SER A 240 12.79 -4.04 -3.91
N LEU A 241 12.21 -3.08 -3.16
CA LEU A 241 10.75 -2.89 -3.05
C LEU A 241 10.05 -2.54 -4.37
N VAL A 242 10.80 -2.19 -5.40
CA VAL A 242 10.27 -1.78 -6.71
C VAL A 242 10.72 -2.74 -7.81
N LEU A 243 11.98 -3.16 -7.79
CA LEU A 243 12.57 -4.00 -8.84
C LEU A 243 12.32 -5.49 -8.64
N ASP A 244 12.25 -5.98 -7.40
CA ASP A 244 12.05 -7.40 -7.09
C ASP A 244 10.57 -7.78 -6.91
N THR A 245 9.70 -6.79 -6.68
CA THR A 245 8.26 -6.99 -6.53
C THR A 245 7.53 -6.90 -7.85
N ASP A 246 6.63 -7.84 -8.10
CA ASP A 246 5.73 -7.80 -9.24
C ASP A 246 4.52 -6.88 -8.93
N LEU A 247 4.68 -5.58 -9.21
CA LEU A 247 3.65 -4.56 -9.01
C LEU A 247 2.76 -4.41 -10.26
N PRO A 248 1.41 -4.32 -10.11
CA PRO A 248 0.48 -4.15 -11.23
C PRO A 248 0.79 -2.97 -12.15
N ASN A 249 1.29 -1.87 -11.58
CA ASN A 249 1.82 -0.73 -12.30
C ASN A 249 3.33 -0.62 -12.02
N PRO A 250 4.18 -1.13 -12.92
CA PRO A 250 5.64 -1.16 -12.75
C PRO A 250 6.35 0.11 -13.25
N LEU A 251 5.65 1.24 -13.39
CA LEU A 251 6.20 2.46 -14.01
C LEU A 251 7.57 2.87 -13.44
N LEU A 252 7.72 2.92 -12.11
CA LEU A 252 9.01 3.31 -11.52
C LEU A 252 10.11 2.28 -11.82
N ALA A 253 9.77 0.99 -11.82
CA ALA A 253 10.72 -0.08 -12.15
C ALA A 253 11.17 0.02 -13.63
N GLU A 254 10.24 0.31 -14.54
CA GLU A 254 10.53 0.54 -15.96
C GLU A 254 11.44 1.75 -16.14
N LEU A 255 11.13 2.89 -15.52
CA LEU A 255 11.97 4.08 -15.59
C LEU A 255 13.39 3.83 -15.09
N LEU A 256 13.54 3.10 -13.98
CA LEU A 256 14.86 2.71 -13.44
C LEU A 256 15.63 1.79 -14.37
N ARG A 257 14.97 0.79 -14.96
CA ARG A 257 15.60 -0.14 -15.92
C ARG A 257 16.03 0.57 -17.20
N THR A 258 15.24 1.52 -17.69
CA THR A 258 15.54 2.27 -18.92
C THR A 258 16.63 3.32 -18.72
N HIS A 259 16.56 4.12 -17.65
CA HIS A 259 17.43 5.28 -17.47
C HIS A 259 18.63 5.04 -16.56
N TYR A 260 18.56 4.07 -15.66
CA TYR A 260 19.55 3.85 -14.60
C TYR A 260 20.04 2.40 -14.50
N PRO A 261 20.55 1.81 -15.60
CA PRO A 261 21.01 0.42 -15.61
C PRO A 261 22.17 0.14 -14.64
N ASN A 262 23.00 1.15 -14.31
CA ASN A 262 24.08 1.00 -13.33
C ASN A 262 23.55 0.78 -11.92
N LEU A 263 22.47 1.48 -11.55
CA LEU A 263 21.81 1.34 -10.24
C LEU A 263 21.08 -0.01 -10.14
N VAL A 264 20.46 -0.46 -11.22
CA VAL A 264 19.89 -1.82 -11.29
C VAL A 264 21.00 -2.86 -11.12
N SER A 265 22.11 -2.71 -11.84
CA SER A 265 23.27 -3.60 -11.70
C SER A 265 23.88 -3.55 -10.29
N HIS A 266 23.84 -2.40 -9.61
CA HIS A 266 24.26 -2.27 -8.22
C HIS A 266 23.36 -3.05 -7.27
N GLN A 267 22.04 -2.97 -7.46
CA GLN A 267 21.07 -3.76 -6.71
C GLN A 267 21.26 -5.26 -6.95
N ASP A 268 21.45 -5.70 -8.20
CA ASP A 268 21.71 -7.10 -8.54
C ASP A 268 23.00 -7.63 -7.90
N ARG A 269 24.08 -6.83 -7.92
CA ARG A 269 25.35 -7.19 -7.26
C ARG A 269 25.17 -7.37 -5.75
N LEU A 270 24.44 -6.46 -5.09
CA LEU A 270 24.16 -6.56 -3.65
C LEU A 270 23.27 -7.76 -3.32
N LYS A 271 22.24 -8.00 -4.14
CA LYS A 271 21.36 -9.16 -4.00
C LYS A 271 22.15 -10.45 -4.06
N TRP A 272 23.03 -10.57 -5.06
CA TRP A 272 23.90 -11.73 -5.22
C TRP A 272 24.90 -11.87 -4.07
N LEU A 273 25.51 -10.78 -3.60
CA LEU A 273 26.45 -10.80 -2.49
C LEU A 273 25.78 -11.25 -1.17
N LEU A 274 24.57 -10.76 -0.90
CA LEU A 274 23.87 -11.02 0.35
C LEU A 274 23.19 -12.38 0.37
N PHE A 275 22.58 -12.79 -0.73
CA PHE A 275 21.67 -13.94 -0.75
C PHE A 275 22.03 -15.02 -1.77
N GLY A 276 23.04 -14.80 -2.61
CA GLY A 276 23.49 -15.75 -3.61
C GLY A 276 22.41 -16.03 -4.68
N PRO A 277 22.44 -17.23 -5.31
CA PRO A 277 21.53 -17.58 -6.41
C PRO A 277 20.08 -17.75 -5.95
N ASP A 278 19.87 -18.17 -4.71
CA ASP A 278 18.55 -18.45 -4.15
C ASP A 278 17.82 -17.19 -3.68
N SER A 279 18.45 -16.01 -3.77
CA SER A 279 17.82 -14.72 -3.55
C SER A 279 17.08 -14.67 -2.19
N TRP A 280 15.94 -14.01 -2.11
CA TRP A 280 15.13 -13.86 -0.89
C TRP A 280 14.67 -15.18 -0.24
N SER A 281 14.77 -16.33 -0.91
CA SER A 281 14.35 -17.62 -0.35
C SER A 281 15.30 -18.17 0.72
N ILE A 282 16.55 -17.73 0.76
CA ILE A 282 17.55 -18.17 1.76
C ILE A 282 17.35 -17.50 3.13
N VAL A 283 16.44 -16.53 3.23
CA VAL A 283 16.20 -15.77 4.46
C VAL A 283 15.78 -16.74 5.59
N PRO A 284 16.53 -16.81 6.71
CA PRO A 284 16.27 -17.77 7.78
C PRO A 284 15.00 -17.38 8.54
N ILE A 285 13.87 -18.02 8.25
CA ILE A 285 12.60 -17.77 8.95
C ILE A 285 12.64 -18.49 10.31
N ALA A 286 12.40 -17.75 11.38
CA ALA A 286 12.26 -18.32 12.72
C ALA A 286 10.96 -19.13 12.80
N PRO A 287 10.94 -20.25 13.55
CA PRO A 287 9.72 -21.03 13.70
C PRO A 287 8.62 -20.18 14.34
N PRO A 288 7.35 -20.34 13.92
CA PRO A 288 6.24 -19.61 14.50
C PRO A 288 6.21 -19.85 16.00
N ARG A 289 6.26 -18.77 16.78
CA ARG A 289 6.04 -18.88 18.22
C ARG A 289 4.59 -19.28 18.42
N SER A 290 4.37 -20.45 19.03
CA SER A 290 3.06 -20.80 19.54
C SER A 290 2.60 -19.63 20.41
N PRO A 291 1.49 -18.94 20.07
CA PRO A 291 1.02 -17.86 20.90
C PRO A 291 0.72 -18.48 22.27
N SER A 292 1.42 -18.04 23.30
CA SER A 292 1.01 -18.27 24.68
C SER A 292 -0.24 -17.43 24.90
N THR A 293 -1.34 -17.83 24.28
CA THR A 293 -2.66 -17.39 24.71
C THR A 293 -2.86 -18.08 26.04
N PRO A 294 -2.93 -17.36 27.16
CA PRO A 294 -3.29 -18.00 28.39
C PRO A 294 -4.73 -18.49 28.22
N LEU A 295 -4.99 -19.75 28.59
CA LEU A 295 -6.27 -20.46 28.41
C LEU A 295 -7.51 -19.69 28.89
N TRP A 296 -7.35 -18.63 29.70
CA TRP A 296 -8.45 -17.80 30.16
C TRP A 296 -9.00 -16.83 29.10
N ASP A 297 -8.24 -16.49 28.05
CA ASP A 297 -8.70 -15.56 27.00
C ASP A 297 -9.71 -16.22 26.04
N LEU A 298 -9.66 -17.55 25.92
CA LEU A 298 -10.69 -18.34 25.25
C LEU A 298 -12.01 -18.38 26.03
N SER A 299 -11.99 -18.12 27.34
CA SER A 299 -13.23 -18.07 28.14
C SER A 299 -14.07 -16.82 27.86
N GLY A 300 -13.46 -15.75 27.35
CA GLY A 300 -14.17 -14.54 26.89
C GLY A 300 -14.81 -14.72 25.51
N TRP A 301 -14.16 -15.43 24.60
CA TRP A 301 -14.69 -15.72 23.26
C TRP A 301 -15.78 -16.79 23.30
N PHE A 302 -15.57 -17.91 24.00
CA PHE A 302 -16.56 -19.00 24.13
C PHE A 302 -17.70 -18.69 25.12
N LYS A 303 -17.63 -17.61 25.91
CA LYS A 303 -18.80 -17.09 26.65
C LYS A 303 -19.64 -16.06 25.90
N SER A 304 -19.28 -15.69 24.67
CA SER A 304 -20.12 -14.78 23.87
C SER A 304 -21.21 -15.50 23.05
N THR A 305 -21.17 -16.82 22.96
CA THR A 305 -22.24 -17.63 22.38
C THR A 305 -23.18 -18.12 23.48
N GLY A 306 -24.14 -17.28 23.88
CA GLY A 306 -25.10 -17.70 24.89
C GLY A 306 -26.12 -16.69 25.41
N GLN A 307 -26.31 -15.53 24.78
CA GLN A 307 -27.49 -14.72 25.07
C GLN A 307 -27.90 -13.95 23.81
N VAL A 308 -28.82 -14.53 23.04
CA VAL A 308 -29.60 -13.76 22.06
C VAL A 308 -30.42 -12.77 22.88
N ASP A 309 -29.95 -11.52 22.94
CA ASP A 309 -30.66 -10.47 23.64
C ASP A 309 -32.05 -10.32 23.03
N LYS A 310 -33.09 -10.54 23.85
CA LYS A 310 -34.49 -10.32 23.47
C LYS A 310 -34.73 -8.90 22.93
N ALA A 311 -33.83 -7.97 23.24
CA ALA A 311 -33.78 -6.63 22.67
C ALA A 311 -33.52 -6.65 21.15
N ASP A 312 -32.53 -7.39 20.65
CA ASP A 312 -32.17 -7.43 19.22
C ASP A 312 -33.27 -8.04 18.34
N ALA A 313 -33.96 -9.05 18.85
CA ALA A 313 -35.14 -9.61 18.16
C ALA A 313 -36.30 -8.60 18.10
N LYS A 314 -36.49 -7.79 19.16
CA LYS A 314 -37.50 -6.73 19.21
C LYS A 314 -37.15 -5.58 18.25
N PHE A 315 -35.88 -5.17 18.19
CA PHE A 315 -35.41 -4.15 17.25
C PHE A 315 -35.52 -4.60 15.80
N LYS A 316 -35.19 -5.87 15.48
CA LYS A 316 -35.38 -6.41 14.12
C LYS A 316 -36.86 -6.41 13.70
N ARG A 317 -37.77 -6.83 14.59
CA ARG A 317 -39.22 -6.81 14.33
C ARG A 317 -39.75 -5.39 14.18
N ALA A 318 -39.32 -4.45 15.03
CA ALA A 318 -39.70 -3.05 14.92
C ALA A 318 -39.25 -2.42 13.60
N ARG A 319 -38.03 -2.75 13.15
CA ARG A 319 -37.47 -2.26 11.88
C ARG A 319 -38.23 -2.80 10.67
N TRP A 320 -38.57 -4.08 10.68
CA TRP A 320 -39.42 -4.67 9.64
C TRP A 320 -40.84 -4.10 9.63
N MET A 321 -41.46 -3.91 10.80
CA MET A 321 -42.78 -3.25 10.90
C MET A 321 -42.75 -1.82 10.34
N TRP A 322 -41.65 -1.09 10.58
CA TRP A 322 -41.50 0.26 10.05
C TRP A 322 -41.34 0.26 8.53
N TYR A 323 -40.51 -0.63 7.97
CA TYR A 323 -40.38 -0.76 6.52
C TYR A 323 -41.69 -1.17 5.84
N THR A 324 -42.44 -2.13 6.41
CA THR A 324 -43.73 -2.53 5.86
C THR A 324 -44.77 -1.42 5.96
N GLY A 325 -44.77 -0.67 7.07
CA GLY A 325 -45.67 0.47 7.25
C GLY A 325 -45.38 1.60 6.27
N ALA A 326 -44.11 1.93 6.04
CA ALA A 326 -43.69 2.93 5.07
C ALA A 326 -44.06 2.53 3.63
N LEU A 327 -43.87 1.25 3.27
CA LEU A 327 -44.25 0.74 1.96
C LEU A 327 -45.77 0.78 1.75
N ALA A 328 -46.55 0.35 2.75
CA ALA A 328 -48.00 0.40 2.69
C ALA A 328 -48.51 1.84 2.54
N ALA A 329 -47.98 2.78 3.33
CA ALA A 329 -48.33 4.19 3.22
C ALA A 329 -47.99 4.78 1.83
N MET A 330 -46.86 4.39 1.24
CA MET A 330 -46.49 4.79 -0.12
C MET A 330 -47.48 4.26 -1.15
N VAL A 331 -47.84 2.98 -1.07
CA VAL A 331 -48.82 2.35 -1.98
C VAL A 331 -50.19 3.01 -1.83
N THR A 332 -50.67 3.20 -0.60
CA THR A 332 -51.94 3.90 -0.33
C THR A 332 -51.91 5.33 -0.86
N TYR A 333 -50.80 6.06 -0.70
CA TYR A 333 -50.65 7.41 -1.25
C TYR A 333 -50.74 7.40 -2.78
N VAL A 334 -50.07 6.47 -3.46
CA VAL A 334 -50.11 6.36 -4.94
C VAL A 334 -51.52 6.10 -5.47
N PHE A 335 -52.30 5.25 -4.79
CA PHE A 335 -53.70 5.01 -5.15
C PHE A 335 -54.61 6.18 -4.78
N ALA A 336 -54.44 6.80 -3.60
CA ALA A 336 -55.26 7.92 -3.14
C ALA A 336 -54.99 9.22 -3.89
N SER A 337 -53.76 9.42 -4.39
CA SER A 337 -53.39 10.61 -5.17
C SER A 337 -53.88 10.54 -6.62
N GLY A 338 -54.51 9.43 -7.04
CA GLY A 338 -55.00 9.23 -8.41
C GLY A 338 -53.89 9.08 -9.45
N LEU A 339 -52.67 8.68 -9.03
CA LEU A 339 -51.53 8.49 -9.94
C LEU A 339 -51.65 7.22 -10.80
N VAL A 340 -52.54 6.30 -10.45
CA VAL A 340 -52.81 5.04 -11.17
C VAL A 340 -54.32 4.85 -11.28
N GLN A 341 -54.85 4.88 -12.51
CA GLN A 341 -56.21 4.42 -12.82
C GLN A 341 -56.13 2.95 -13.24
N ILE A 342 -56.86 2.08 -12.54
CA ILE A 342 -57.02 0.68 -12.94
C ILE A 342 -58.32 0.61 -13.76
N GLU A 343 -58.20 0.40 -15.06
CA GLU A 343 -59.30 0.14 -15.98
C GLU A 343 -59.48 -1.37 -16.07
N PHE A 344 -60.61 -1.90 -15.60
CA PHE A 344 -60.97 -3.30 -15.75
C PHE A 344 -61.74 -3.45 -17.06
N SER A 345 -61.15 -4.10 -18.06
CA SER A 345 -61.85 -4.52 -19.27
C SER A 345 -62.62 -5.81 -18.96
N GLU A 346 -63.94 -5.75 -18.96
CA GLU A 346 -64.80 -6.95 -18.97
C GLU A 346 -64.72 -7.57 -20.38
N GLU A 347 -64.26 -8.82 -20.45
CA GLU A 347 -64.39 -9.66 -21.65
C GLU A 347 -65.83 -10.18 -21.71
N ASP A 348 -66.57 -9.77 -22.74
CA ASP A 348 -67.91 -10.27 -23.05
C ASP A 348 -67.85 -11.78 -23.37
N GLU A 349 -68.51 -12.61 -22.54
CA GLU A 349 -68.80 -14.00 -22.89
C GLU A 349 -70.01 -14.03 -23.84
N GLU A 350 -69.76 -14.48 -25.08
CA GLU A 350 -70.75 -14.72 -26.12
C GLU A 350 -71.72 -15.85 -25.71
N GLU A 351 -73.03 -15.55 -25.67
CA GLU A 351 -74.11 -16.54 -25.72
C GLU A 351 -74.30 -17.03 -27.17
N GLU A 352 -74.08 -18.33 -27.44
CA GLU A 352 -74.60 -19.02 -28.63
C GLU A 352 -75.86 -19.83 -28.28
N GLU A 353 -76.78 -19.87 -29.25
CA GLU A 353 -78.19 -20.35 -29.26
C GLU A 353 -78.52 -21.72 -28.64
#